data_AF-A0A1E5V480-F1
#
_entry.id   AF-A0A1E5V480-F1
#
_cell.length_a   1.000
_cell.length_b   1.000
_cell.length_c   1.000
_cell.angle_alpha   90.00
_cell.angle_beta   90.00
_cell.angle_gamma   90.00
#
_symmetry.space_group_name_H-M   'P 1'
#
loop_
_entity.id
_entity.type
_entity.pdbx_description
1 polymer ?
#
loop_
_entity_poly.entity_id
_entity_poly.type
_entity_poly.pdbx_seq_one_letter_code
_entity_poly.pdbx_strand_id
1 'polypeptide(L)'
;LALREVAVGKVDLVAKKLKNTPVKQLVEIKSELWLILEGINGCRHIDEFLYLQGLVQGRRDLTPATLRMAHLVQLQVLVAIKTRNPGFVDSATVDIPHSHLAEVLLNKRCWNIACRSALPAKDCRCSICVSRSGFCCSCMCIVCNQFDPQSNSCRWIGCDDCRHWSHTDCAIRDGHVRAGPNPNRAEGSGYVEMLWAMWRCFIGANLAIALPR
;
A
#
# COMPACT_ATOMS: atom_id res chain seq x y z
N LEU A 1 -2.29 23.03 19.10
CA LEU A 1 -3.00 21.86 18.56
C LEU A 1 -1.97 20.74 18.47
N ALA A 2 -2.20 19.59 19.12
CA ALA A 2 -1.23 18.49 19.15
C ALA A 2 -1.51 17.42 18.07
N LEU A 3 -0.48 16.64 17.68
CA LEU A 3 -0.60 15.54 16.70
C LEU A 3 -1.74 14.57 17.05
N ARG A 4 -1.81 14.15 18.31
CA ARG A 4 -2.87 13.26 18.82
C ARG A 4 -4.27 13.84 18.63
N GLU A 5 -4.45 15.14 18.83
CA GLU A 5 -5.73 15.80 18.59
C GLU A 5 -6.11 15.77 17.11
N VAL A 6 -5.14 15.92 16.21
CA VAL A 6 -5.34 15.85 14.76
C VAL A 6 -5.75 14.45 14.31
N ALA A 7 -5.09 13.42 14.86
CA ALA A 7 -5.32 12.02 14.51
C ALA A 7 -6.68 11.49 15.00
N VAL A 8 -7.12 11.89 16.20
CA VAL A 8 -8.28 11.28 16.87
C VAL A 8 -9.53 12.18 16.86
N GLY A 9 -9.35 13.49 16.73
CA GLY A 9 -10.46 14.45 16.79
C GLY A 9 -11.43 14.31 15.61
N LYS A 10 -12.69 14.68 15.85
CA LYS A 10 -13.73 14.75 14.81
C LYS A 10 -13.27 15.64 13.66
N VAL A 11 -13.47 15.16 12.43
CA VAL A 11 -12.91 15.79 11.21
C VAL A 11 -13.29 17.27 11.09
N ASP A 12 -14.56 17.60 11.32
CA ASP A 12 -15.08 18.96 11.22
C ASP A 12 -14.48 19.92 12.27
N LEU A 13 -14.33 19.46 13.51
CA LEU A 13 -13.76 20.24 14.60
C LEU A 13 -12.26 20.48 14.39
N VAL A 14 -11.53 19.43 14.01
CA VAL A 14 -10.09 19.52 13.73
C VAL A 14 -9.84 20.39 12.51
N ALA A 15 -10.65 20.29 11.46
CA ALA A 15 -10.52 21.13 10.27
C ALA A 15 -10.66 22.63 10.61
N LYS A 16 -11.62 23.00 11.46
CA LYS A 16 -11.77 24.37 11.96
C LYS A 16 -10.55 24.85 12.75
N LYS A 17 -10.03 24.01 13.65
CA LYS A 17 -8.82 24.33 14.44
C LYS A 17 -7.60 24.51 13.54
N LEU A 18 -7.38 23.60 12.60
CA LEU A 18 -6.24 23.63 11.67
C LEU A 18 -6.28 24.87 10.77
N LYS A 19 -7.46 25.30 10.31
CA LYS A 19 -7.61 26.51 9.49
C LYS A 19 -7.10 27.77 10.21
N ASN A 20 -7.22 27.82 11.54
CA ASN A 20 -6.77 28.94 12.36
C ASN A 20 -5.37 28.71 12.97
N THR A 21 -4.73 27.59 12.64
CA THR A 21 -3.42 27.23 13.18
C THR A 21 -2.31 27.83 12.32
N PRO A 22 -1.29 28.50 12.90
CA PRO A 22 -0.17 29.05 12.13
C PRO A 22 0.58 27.99 11.33
N VAL A 23 1.02 28.34 10.12
CA VAL A 23 1.75 27.42 9.21
C VAL A 23 2.94 26.73 9.90
N LYS A 24 3.69 27.46 10.74
CA LYS A 24 4.79 26.90 11.52
C LYS A 24 4.36 25.71 12.38
N GLN A 25 3.25 25.81 13.09
CA GLN A 25 2.72 24.73 13.91
C GLN A 25 2.22 23.56 13.05
N LEU A 26 1.66 23.83 11.87
CA LEU A 26 1.27 22.77 10.93
C LEU A 26 2.49 21.97 10.43
N VAL A 27 3.62 22.62 10.21
CA VAL A 27 4.89 21.97 9.86
C VAL A 27 5.41 21.15 11.03
N GLU A 28 5.40 21.69 12.25
CA GLU A 28 5.83 20.98 13.46
C GLU A 28 5.05 19.68 13.68
N ILE A 29 3.72 19.69 13.51
CA ILE A 29 2.87 18.48 13.61
C ILE A 29 3.28 17.42 12.58
N LYS A 30 3.57 17.82 11.35
CA LYS A 30 4.00 16.90 10.29
C LYS A 30 5.39 16.32 10.58
N SER A 31 6.32 17.16 11.02
CA SER A 31 7.67 16.73 11.38
C SER A 31 7.69 15.78 12.57
N GLU A 32 6.85 16.03 13.59
CA GLU A 32 6.66 15.11 14.73
C GLU A 32 6.23 13.72 14.25
N LEU A 33 5.21 13.65 13.40
CA LEU A 33 4.74 12.36 12.86
C LEU A 33 5.80 11.69 11.97
N TRP A 34 6.52 12.47 11.17
CA TRP A 34 7.60 11.94 10.33
C TRP A 34 8.67 11.24 11.18
N LEU A 35 9.12 11.86 12.28
CA LEU A 35 10.09 11.27 13.22
C LEU A 35 9.56 10.00 13.92
N ILE A 36 8.26 9.95 14.21
CA ILE A 36 7.61 8.75 14.75
C ILE A 36 7.65 7.60 13.72
N LEU A 37 7.33 7.90 12.46
CA LEU A 37 7.25 6.91 11.38
C LEU A 37 8.62 6.35 10.97
N GLU A 38 9.66 7.19 10.95
CA GLU A 38 11.03 6.77 10.66
C GLU A 38 11.69 5.99 11.81
N GLY A 39 11.13 6.05 13.02
CA GLY A 39 11.63 5.30 14.17
C GLY A 39 13.00 5.76 14.68
N ILE A 40 13.42 6.98 14.34
CA ILE A 40 14.76 7.54 14.62
C ILE A 40 15.07 7.60 16.14
N ASN A 41 14.06 7.50 17.01
CA ASN A 41 14.20 7.61 18.47
C ASN A 41 13.86 6.32 19.25
N GLY A 42 13.91 5.14 18.62
CA GLY A 42 13.85 3.85 19.30
C GLY A 42 12.45 3.36 19.71
N CYS A 43 12.37 2.41 20.65
CA CYS A 43 11.15 1.65 21.00
C CYS A 43 9.94 2.51 21.37
N ARG A 44 10.12 3.65 22.04
CA ARG A 44 9.03 4.56 22.43
C ARG A 44 8.24 5.09 21.24
N HIS A 45 8.89 5.31 20.09
CA HIS A 45 8.22 5.77 18.86
C HIS A 45 7.41 4.64 18.19
N ILE A 46 7.82 3.38 18.38
CA ILE A 46 7.09 2.22 17.87
C ILE A 46 5.76 2.08 18.64
N ASP A 47 5.80 2.16 19.96
CA ASP A 47 4.59 2.06 20.79
C ASP A 47 3.61 3.20 20.52
N GLU A 48 4.09 4.43 20.44
CA GLU A 48 3.26 5.60 20.10
C GLU A 48 2.68 5.49 18.69
N PHE A 49 3.48 5.02 17.72
CA PHE A 49 2.98 4.76 16.37
C PHE A 49 1.86 3.72 16.36
N LEU A 50 2.06 2.56 16.99
CA LEU A 50 1.06 1.50 17.05
C LEU A 50 -0.21 1.97 17.73
N TYR A 51 -0.07 2.79 18.78
CA TYR A 51 -1.19 3.42 19.46
C TYR A 51 -1.99 4.36 18.54
N LEU A 52 -1.32 5.30 17.88
CA LEU A 52 -1.94 6.22 16.91
C LEU A 52 -2.59 5.45 15.75
N GLN A 53 -1.92 4.41 15.26
CA GLN A 53 -2.42 3.58 14.17
C GLN A 53 -3.70 2.84 14.56
N GLY A 54 -3.75 2.24 15.76
CA GLY A 54 -4.96 1.60 16.27
C GLY A 54 -6.14 2.57 16.38
N LEU A 55 -5.88 3.80 16.83
CA LEU A 55 -6.91 4.84 16.93
C LEU A 55 -7.44 5.25 15.55
N VAL A 56 -6.56 5.48 14.57
CA VAL A 56 -6.97 5.85 13.21
C VAL A 56 -7.72 4.72 12.51
N GLN A 57 -7.29 3.46 12.69
CA GLN A 57 -7.97 2.29 12.14
C GLN A 57 -9.37 2.08 12.72
N GLY A 58 -9.59 2.44 14.00
CA GLY A 58 -10.89 2.34 14.66
C GLY A 58 -11.91 3.42 14.25
N ARG A 59 -11.52 4.42 13.45
CA ARG A 59 -12.39 5.54 13.09
C ARG A 59 -13.48 5.14 12.11
N ARG A 60 -14.74 5.31 12.53
CA ARG A 60 -15.94 5.09 11.70
C ARG A 60 -16.48 6.38 11.09
N ASP A 61 -15.97 7.54 11.51
CA ASP A 61 -16.40 8.85 11.05
C ASP A 61 -15.69 9.30 9.76
N LEU A 62 -14.75 8.50 9.23
CA LEU A 62 -14.04 8.75 7.96
C LEU A 62 -14.90 8.29 6.77
N THR A 63 -15.80 9.16 6.31
CA THR A 63 -16.72 8.93 5.19
C THR A 63 -16.40 9.87 4.04
N PRO A 64 -16.86 9.60 2.81
CA PRO A 64 -16.68 10.54 1.70
C PRO A 64 -17.20 11.96 1.98
N ALA A 65 -18.26 12.10 2.78
CA ALA A 65 -18.80 13.39 3.17
C ALA A 65 -17.87 14.13 4.14
N THR A 66 -17.41 13.47 5.20
CA THR A 66 -16.54 14.08 6.21
C THR A 66 -15.15 14.37 5.66
N LEU A 67 -14.60 13.49 4.83
CA LEU A 67 -13.27 13.69 4.23
C LEU A 67 -13.22 14.88 3.28
N ARG A 68 -14.31 15.18 2.55
CA ARG A 68 -14.42 16.40 1.73
C ARG A 68 -14.27 17.69 2.54
N MET A 69 -14.68 17.65 3.81
CA MET A 69 -14.57 18.79 4.73
C MET A 69 -13.25 18.82 5.50
N ALA A 70 -12.43 17.76 5.41
CA ALA A 70 -11.19 17.65 6.16
C ALA A 70 -10.17 18.67 5.66
N HIS A 71 -9.39 19.21 6.59
CA HIS A 71 -8.23 20.03 6.25
C HIS A 71 -7.13 19.16 5.63
N LEU A 72 -6.36 19.69 4.68
CA LEU A 72 -5.32 18.95 3.95
C LEU A 72 -4.30 18.30 4.89
N VAL A 73 -3.79 19.05 5.88
CA VAL A 73 -2.83 18.53 6.88
C VAL A 73 -3.43 17.38 7.69
N GLN A 74 -4.73 17.42 8.01
CA GLN A 74 -5.37 16.31 8.71
C GLN A 74 -5.39 15.06 7.84
N LEU A 75 -5.70 15.19 6.55
CA LEU A 75 -5.65 14.06 5.62
C LEU A 75 -4.23 13.49 5.50
N GLN A 76 -3.22 14.34 5.37
CA GLN A 76 -1.81 13.90 5.31
C GLN A 76 -1.42 13.09 6.56
N VAL A 77 -1.75 13.60 7.75
CA VAL A 77 -1.51 12.92 9.03
C VAL A 77 -2.24 11.56 9.10
N LEU A 78 -3.54 11.55 8.82
CA LEU A 78 -4.35 10.33 8.89
C LEU A 78 -3.88 9.27 7.88
N VAL A 79 -3.54 9.69 6.66
CA VAL A 79 -3.01 8.79 5.63
C VAL A 79 -1.66 8.23 6.07
N ALA A 80 -0.72 9.07 6.50
CA ALA A 80 0.62 8.65 6.92
C ALA A 80 0.56 7.62 8.06
N ILE A 81 -0.33 7.82 9.04
CA ILE A 81 -0.58 6.87 10.14
C ILE A 81 -1.19 5.57 9.61
N LYS A 82 -2.25 5.66 8.80
CA LYS A 82 -2.96 4.48 8.25
C LYS A 82 -2.02 3.59 7.42
N THR A 83 -1.20 4.20 6.57
CA THR A 83 -0.35 3.47 5.62
C THR A 83 1.05 3.17 6.15
N ARG A 84 1.42 3.71 7.32
CA ARG A 84 2.80 3.68 7.84
C ARG A 84 3.81 4.21 6.81
N ASN A 85 3.50 5.34 6.18
CA ASN A 85 4.38 5.90 5.14
C ASN A 85 4.65 7.39 5.42
N PRO A 86 5.89 7.76 5.82
CA PRO A 86 6.25 9.14 6.14
C PRO A 86 6.22 10.09 4.93
N GLY A 87 6.28 9.56 3.70
CA GLY A 87 6.22 10.38 2.48
C GLY A 87 4.92 11.20 2.34
N PHE A 88 3.84 10.85 3.04
CA PHE A 88 2.59 11.62 3.01
C PHE A 88 2.63 12.91 3.83
N VAL A 89 3.58 13.04 4.78
CA VAL A 89 3.80 14.26 5.57
C VAL A 89 5.11 14.97 5.24
N ASP A 90 5.99 14.32 4.49
CA ASP A 90 7.23 14.89 4.00
C ASP A 90 6.98 16.11 3.09
N SER A 91 7.57 17.24 3.46
CA SER A 91 7.51 18.49 2.71
C SER A 91 8.25 18.44 1.37
N ALA A 92 9.19 17.52 1.18
CA ALA A 92 9.90 17.34 -0.09
C ALA A 92 9.09 16.53 -1.12
N THR A 93 8.01 15.87 -0.67
CA THR A 93 7.19 15.05 -1.55
C THR A 93 6.20 15.90 -2.37
N VAL A 94 6.00 15.51 -3.63
CA VAL A 94 5.08 16.16 -4.60
C VAL A 94 3.70 16.40 -3.97
N ASP A 95 3.17 17.62 -4.15
CA ASP A 95 1.81 17.99 -3.72
C ASP A 95 0.77 16.94 -4.15
N ILE A 96 0.22 16.25 -3.14
CA ILE A 96 -0.80 15.22 -3.35
C ILE A 96 -2.17 15.89 -3.28
N PRO A 97 -3.01 15.72 -4.31
CA PRO A 97 -4.37 16.25 -4.29
C PRO A 97 -5.15 15.77 -3.06
N HIS A 98 -5.95 16.66 -2.49
CA HIS A 98 -6.85 16.36 -1.36
C HIS A 98 -7.72 15.12 -1.64
N SER A 99 -8.30 15.04 -2.84
CA SER A 99 -9.11 13.90 -3.28
C SER A 99 -8.35 12.58 -3.25
N HIS A 100 -7.06 12.57 -3.63
CA HIS A 100 -6.24 11.37 -3.60
C HIS A 100 -5.96 10.90 -2.18
N LEU A 101 -5.69 11.83 -1.25
CA LEU A 101 -5.51 11.49 0.17
C LEU A 101 -6.79 10.92 0.77
N ALA A 102 -7.94 11.51 0.46
CA ALA A 102 -9.24 11.00 0.89
C ALA A 102 -9.51 9.59 0.33
N GLU A 103 -9.20 9.33 -0.94
CA GLU A 103 -9.35 8.02 -1.55
C GLU A 103 -8.41 6.97 -0.96
N VAL A 104 -7.20 7.33 -0.54
CA VAL A 104 -6.30 6.43 0.20
C VAL A 104 -6.94 6.01 1.54
N LEU A 105 -7.53 6.96 2.30
CA LEU A 105 -8.26 6.64 3.53
C LEU A 105 -9.45 5.71 3.29
N LEU A 106 -10.13 5.88 2.15
CA LEU A 106 -11.26 5.05 1.72
C LEU A 106 -10.85 3.74 1.04
N ASN A 107 -9.56 3.42 0.97
CA ASN A 107 -9.01 2.25 0.28
C ASN A 107 -9.36 2.17 -1.22
N LYS A 108 -9.58 3.33 -1.87
CA LYS A 108 -9.89 3.45 -3.31
C LYS A 108 -8.68 3.83 -4.16
N ARG A 109 -7.52 4.07 -3.54
CA ARG A 109 -6.28 4.44 -4.21
C ARG A 109 -5.08 3.74 -3.60
N CYS A 110 -4.11 3.41 -4.44
CA CYS A 110 -2.87 2.72 -4.07
C CYS A 110 -2.09 3.51 -3.00
N TRP A 111 -1.62 2.81 -1.96
CA TRP A 111 -0.79 3.39 -0.88
C TRP A 111 0.62 3.75 -1.34
N ASN A 112 1.07 3.31 -2.52
CA ASN A 112 2.32 3.76 -3.10
C ASN A 112 2.14 5.18 -3.66
N ILE A 113 2.83 6.12 -3.02
CA ILE A 113 2.80 7.56 -3.27
C ILE A 113 3.24 7.94 -4.69
N ALA A 114 4.08 7.12 -5.35
CA ALA A 114 4.47 7.29 -6.74
C ALA A 114 3.44 6.71 -7.73
N CYS A 115 2.79 5.60 -7.37
CA CYS A 115 1.87 4.90 -8.26
C CYS A 115 0.53 5.61 -8.40
N ARG A 116 -0.06 6.04 -7.28
CA ARG A 116 -1.34 6.78 -7.20
C ARG A 116 -2.51 6.17 -7.99
N SER A 117 -2.46 4.91 -8.43
CA SER A 117 -3.53 4.31 -9.24
C SER A 117 -4.80 4.12 -8.41
N ALA A 118 -5.97 4.33 -9.02
CA ALA A 118 -7.24 3.91 -8.44
C ALA A 118 -7.23 2.38 -8.20
N LEU A 119 -8.00 1.93 -7.21
CA LEU A 119 -8.16 0.53 -6.86
C LEU A 119 -9.57 0.04 -7.22
N PRO A 120 -9.71 -1.13 -7.86
CA PRO A 120 -8.64 -1.96 -8.45
C PRO A 120 -7.86 -1.25 -9.58
N ALA A 121 -6.56 -1.51 -9.69
CA ALA A 121 -5.76 -0.95 -10.78
C ALA A 121 -5.95 -1.74 -12.07
N LYS A 122 -5.72 -1.08 -13.21
CA LYS A 122 -5.79 -1.68 -14.56
C LYS A 122 -7.13 -2.38 -14.85
N ASP A 123 -8.22 -1.86 -14.28
CA ASP A 123 -9.58 -2.40 -14.40
C ASP A 123 -9.71 -3.88 -14.02
N CYS A 124 -8.84 -4.37 -13.12
CA CYS A 124 -8.84 -5.75 -12.67
C CYS A 124 -10.14 -6.07 -11.90
N ARG A 125 -10.86 -7.11 -12.35
CA ARG A 125 -12.13 -7.58 -11.76
C ARG A 125 -11.98 -8.85 -10.92
N CYS A 126 -10.76 -9.28 -10.62
CA CYS A 126 -10.55 -10.50 -9.85
C CYS A 126 -11.03 -10.31 -8.39
N SER A 127 -11.51 -11.37 -7.74
CA SER A 127 -11.99 -11.28 -6.35
C SER A 127 -10.92 -10.76 -5.40
N ILE A 128 -9.65 -11.11 -5.65
CA ILE A 128 -8.51 -10.69 -4.83
C ILE A 128 -8.34 -9.17 -4.86
N CYS A 129 -8.39 -8.55 -6.04
CA CYS A 129 -8.23 -7.10 -6.17
C CYS A 129 -9.48 -6.32 -5.73
N VAL A 130 -10.67 -6.89 -5.94
CA VAL A 130 -11.93 -6.25 -5.53
C VAL A 130 -12.07 -6.23 -4.01
N SER A 131 -11.62 -7.29 -3.31
CA SER A 131 -11.66 -7.35 -1.85
C SER A 131 -10.44 -6.73 -1.17
N ARG A 132 -9.42 -6.32 -1.92
CA ARG A 132 -8.17 -5.79 -1.35
C ARG A 132 -8.26 -4.30 -1.07
N SER A 133 -7.63 -3.91 0.04
CA SER A 133 -7.25 -2.55 0.35
C SER A 133 -5.73 -2.44 0.37
N GLY A 134 -5.20 -1.24 0.11
CA GLY A 134 -3.79 -0.96 0.31
C GLY A 134 -3.06 -0.56 -0.96
N PHE A 135 -2.09 -1.38 -1.35
CA PHE A 135 -1.38 -1.25 -2.60
C PHE A 135 -2.14 -1.91 -3.76
N CYS A 136 -1.91 -1.47 -4.99
CA CYS A 136 -2.48 -2.14 -6.16
C CYS A 136 -1.74 -3.46 -6.47
N CYS A 137 -2.32 -4.29 -7.34
CA CYS A 137 -1.70 -5.55 -7.82
C CYS A 137 -0.36 -5.33 -8.54
N SER A 138 -0.10 -4.11 -8.99
CA SER A 138 1.23 -3.74 -9.43
C SER A 138 2.11 -3.48 -8.21
N CYS A 139 1.80 -2.60 -7.27
CA CYS A 139 2.79 -2.26 -6.23
C CYS A 139 3.08 -3.31 -5.14
N MET A 140 2.25 -4.35 -4.93
CA MET A 140 2.48 -5.33 -3.85
C MET A 140 2.49 -6.79 -4.31
N CYS A 141 3.09 -7.62 -3.47
CA CYS A 141 3.03 -9.07 -3.60
C CYS A 141 1.65 -9.57 -3.23
N ILE A 142 1.01 -10.29 -4.16
CA ILE A 142 -0.35 -10.80 -3.95
C ILE A 142 -0.44 -11.87 -2.85
N VAL A 143 0.68 -12.46 -2.42
CA VAL A 143 0.71 -13.46 -1.35
C VAL A 143 0.90 -12.79 0.00
N CYS A 144 1.97 -12.00 0.19
CA CYS A 144 2.30 -11.45 1.51
C CYS A 144 1.76 -10.04 1.79
N ASN A 145 1.09 -9.39 0.83
CA ASN A 145 0.62 -8.00 0.93
C ASN A 145 1.72 -6.94 1.14
N GLN A 146 3.00 -7.31 1.06
CA GLN A 146 4.08 -6.37 1.28
C GLN A 146 4.43 -5.64 -0.02
N PHE A 147 4.72 -4.35 0.14
CA PHE A 147 5.37 -3.53 -0.88
C PHE A 147 6.85 -3.94 -0.96
N ASP A 148 7.41 -4.05 -2.16
CA ASP A 148 8.86 -4.22 -2.36
C ASP A 148 9.44 -2.90 -2.86
N PRO A 149 10.25 -2.21 -2.04
CA PRO A 149 10.95 -1.02 -2.49
C PRO A 149 12.04 -1.30 -3.54
N GLN A 150 12.43 -2.56 -3.75
CA GLN A 150 13.44 -2.95 -4.75
C GLN A 150 12.78 -3.28 -6.10
N SER A 151 12.36 -2.24 -6.83
CA SER A 151 12.15 -2.35 -8.29
C SER A 151 13.44 -2.85 -8.95
N ASN A 152 13.34 -3.70 -9.97
CA ASN A 152 14.46 -4.32 -10.71
C ASN A 152 15.23 -5.48 -10.07
N SER A 153 14.70 -6.18 -9.07
CA SER A 153 15.24 -7.50 -8.71
C SER A 153 14.47 -8.63 -9.42
N CYS A 154 15.16 -9.70 -9.86
CA CYS A 154 14.53 -10.91 -10.39
C CYS A 154 13.75 -11.73 -9.33
N ARG A 155 13.19 -11.05 -8.31
CA ARG A 155 12.50 -11.63 -7.16
C ARG A 155 10.99 -11.65 -7.33
N TRP A 156 10.49 -11.31 -8.50
CA TRP A 156 9.06 -11.28 -8.80
C TRP A 156 8.70 -12.30 -9.86
N ILE A 157 7.61 -13.01 -9.61
CA ILE A 157 6.95 -13.90 -10.55
C ILE A 157 5.52 -13.42 -10.75
N GLY A 158 5.03 -13.45 -11.98
CA GLY A 158 3.68 -13.01 -12.29
C GLY A 158 3.09 -13.74 -13.50
N CYS A 159 1.83 -13.43 -13.78
CA CYS A 159 1.14 -13.90 -14.97
C CYS A 159 0.90 -12.71 -15.90
N ASP A 160 1.28 -12.86 -17.17
CA ASP A 160 1.15 -11.79 -18.17
C ASP A 160 -0.31 -11.44 -18.47
N ASP A 161 -1.22 -12.41 -18.37
CA ASP A 161 -2.65 -12.22 -18.63
C ASP A 161 -3.32 -11.37 -17.55
N CYS A 162 -3.15 -11.77 -16.28
CA CYS A 162 -3.82 -11.10 -15.16
C CYS A 162 -2.98 -10.01 -14.50
N ARG A 163 -1.70 -9.90 -14.88
CA ARG A 163 -0.71 -8.91 -14.39
C ARG A 163 -0.62 -8.86 -12.86
N HIS A 164 -0.90 -9.97 -12.20
CA HIS A 164 -0.66 -10.13 -10.77
C HIS A 164 0.75 -10.63 -10.54
N TRP A 165 1.38 -10.10 -9.50
CA TRP A 165 2.77 -10.38 -9.17
C TRP A 165 2.89 -10.81 -7.72
N SER A 166 3.76 -11.79 -7.49
CA SER A 166 4.17 -12.23 -6.16
C SER A 166 5.69 -12.18 -6.07
N HIS A 167 6.22 -12.01 -4.86
CA HIS A 167 7.61 -12.39 -4.62
C HIS A 167 7.77 -13.88 -4.96
N THR A 168 8.89 -14.24 -5.60
CA THR A 168 9.24 -15.62 -5.94
C THR A 168 9.19 -16.51 -4.71
N ASP A 169 9.82 -16.08 -3.60
CA ASP A 169 9.83 -16.82 -2.33
C ASP A 169 8.43 -17.01 -1.75
N CYS A 170 7.57 -16.00 -1.87
CA CYS A 170 6.19 -16.10 -1.41
C CYS A 170 5.39 -17.08 -2.25
N ALA A 171 5.58 -17.08 -3.58
CA ALA A 171 4.90 -18.01 -4.47
C ALA A 171 5.37 -19.46 -4.27
N ILE A 172 6.67 -19.67 -4.01
CA ILE A 172 7.22 -20.99 -3.68
C ILE A 172 6.66 -21.48 -2.35
N ARG A 173 6.71 -20.65 -1.30
CA ARG A 173 6.21 -21.01 0.04
C ARG A 173 4.72 -21.35 0.03
N ASP A 174 3.92 -20.63 -0.75
CA ASP A 174 2.48 -20.87 -0.87
C ASP A 174 2.13 -21.98 -1.88
N GLY A 175 3.14 -22.63 -2.48
CA GLY A 175 2.97 -23.74 -3.41
C GLY A 175 2.36 -23.36 -4.76
N HIS A 176 2.42 -22.08 -5.12
CA HIS A 176 1.99 -21.55 -6.42
C HIS A 176 2.99 -21.84 -7.54
N VAL A 177 4.25 -22.14 -7.23
CA VAL A 177 5.25 -22.59 -8.20
C VAL A 177 5.42 -24.09 -8.06
N ARG A 178 5.22 -24.83 -9.14
CA ARG A 178 5.43 -26.29 -9.17
C ARG A 178 6.16 -26.70 -10.44
N ALA A 179 6.93 -27.78 -10.38
CA ALA A 179 7.39 -28.46 -11.57
C ALA A 179 6.17 -29.05 -12.31
N GLY A 180 5.97 -28.65 -13.56
CA GLY A 180 5.00 -29.22 -14.48
C GLY A 180 5.50 -30.54 -15.09
N PRO A 181 4.59 -31.38 -15.59
CA PRO A 181 4.97 -32.55 -16.37
C PRO A 181 5.61 -32.10 -17.68
N ASN A 182 6.83 -32.55 -17.97
CA ASN A 182 7.52 -32.27 -19.21
C ASN A 182 6.73 -32.88 -20.40
N PRO A 183 6.20 -32.07 -21.33
CA PRO A 183 5.48 -32.60 -22.50
C PRO A 183 6.41 -33.39 -23.46
N ASN A 184 7.73 -33.17 -23.36
CA ASN A 184 8.76 -33.89 -24.12
C ASN A 184 9.44 -34.97 -23.26
N ARG A 185 8.67 -35.98 -22.80
CA ARG A 185 9.23 -37.23 -22.25
C ARG A 185 9.82 -38.09 -23.39
N ALA A 186 10.83 -37.56 -24.07
CA ALA A 186 11.86 -38.34 -24.76
C ALA A 186 13.12 -38.25 -23.90
N GLU A 187 13.74 -39.39 -23.63
CA GLU A 187 14.91 -39.53 -22.76
C GLU A 187 16.03 -38.55 -23.15
N GLY A 188 16.54 -37.76 -22.20
CA GLY A 188 17.88 -37.17 -22.30
C GLY A 188 18.06 -35.65 -22.24
N SER A 189 17.03 -34.81 -22.06
CA SER A 189 17.22 -33.35 -21.93
C SER A 189 16.41 -32.76 -20.77
N GLY A 190 17.13 -32.36 -19.71
CA GLY A 190 16.58 -31.98 -18.40
C GLY A 190 16.16 -30.51 -18.28
N TYR A 191 15.09 -30.11 -18.94
CA TYR A 191 14.39 -28.87 -18.59
C TYR A 191 13.03 -29.19 -17.97
N VAL A 192 12.85 -28.76 -16.72
CA VAL A 192 11.60 -28.88 -15.97
C VAL A 192 10.82 -27.60 -16.21
N GLU A 193 9.65 -27.67 -16.86
CA GLU A 193 8.76 -26.50 -16.94
C GLU A 193 8.26 -26.16 -15.53
N MET A 194 8.37 -24.91 -15.12
CA MET A 194 7.74 -24.45 -13.89
C MET A 194 6.36 -23.88 -14.24
N LEU A 195 5.32 -24.39 -13.57
CA LEU A 195 3.95 -23.91 -13.69
C LEU A 195 3.64 -22.97 -12.52
N TRP A 196 3.04 -21.83 -12.83
CA TRP A 196 2.49 -20.92 -11.83
C TRP A 196 0.97 -21.07 -11.74
N ALA A 197 0.50 -21.70 -10.66
CA ALA A 197 -0.92 -21.91 -10.40
C ALA A 197 -1.41 -20.87 -9.38
N MET A 198 -1.87 -19.71 -9.86
CA MET A 198 -2.57 -18.74 -9.02
C MET A 198 -4.06 -19.07 -8.97
N TRP A 199 -4.67 -18.88 -7.79
CA TRP A 199 -6.06 -19.20 -7.43
C TRP A 199 -7.19 -18.75 -8.39
N ARG A 200 -6.92 -17.98 -9.46
CA ARG A 200 -7.90 -17.57 -10.47
C ARG A 200 -7.40 -17.47 -11.92
N CYS A 201 -6.17 -17.89 -12.24
CA CYS A 201 -5.76 -18.08 -13.65
C CYS A 201 -5.96 -19.56 -13.99
N PHE A 202 -7.16 -19.90 -14.44
CA PHE A 202 -7.54 -21.27 -14.84
C PHE A 202 -7.10 -21.64 -16.26
N ILE A 203 -6.05 -20.98 -16.75
CA ILE A 203 -5.46 -21.27 -18.05
C ILE A 203 -3.97 -21.35 -17.76
N GLY A 204 -3.35 -22.49 -18.06
CA GLY A 204 -1.92 -22.71 -17.87
C GLY A 204 -1.15 -21.59 -18.55
N ALA A 205 -0.74 -20.60 -17.76
CA ALA A 205 0.12 -19.52 -18.20
C ALA A 205 1.56 -20.00 -18.03
N ASN A 206 2.33 -19.94 -19.11
CA ASN A 206 3.77 -20.13 -19.05
C ASN A 206 4.35 -19.12 -18.06
N LEU A 207 5.31 -19.56 -17.25
CA LEU A 207 6.02 -18.69 -16.31
C LEU A 207 6.56 -17.48 -17.07
N ALA A 208 6.02 -16.29 -16.82
CA ALA A 208 6.70 -15.07 -17.24
C ALA A 208 7.95 -14.97 -16.39
N ILE A 209 9.10 -15.11 -17.05
CA ILE A 209 10.45 -14.96 -16.52
C ILE A 209 10.50 -13.68 -15.68
N ALA A 210 11.30 -13.73 -14.60
CA ALA A 210 11.57 -12.61 -13.72
C ALA A 210 12.03 -11.37 -14.51
N LEU A 211 11.08 -10.52 -14.89
CA LEU A 211 11.38 -9.28 -15.58
C LEU A 211 11.63 -8.19 -14.53
N PRO A 212 12.69 -7.39 -14.70
CA PRO A 212 12.86 -6.14 -13.96
C PRO A 212 11.63 -5.26 -14.19
N ARG A 213 11.17 -4.58 -13.14
CA ARG A 213 10.00 -3.70 -13.16
C ARG A 213 10.39 -2.25 -13.36
#